data_AF-A0A411HNS5-F1
#
_entry.id   AF-A0A411HNS5-F1
#
_cell.length_a   1.000
_cell.length_b   1.000
_cell.length_c   1.000
_cell.angle_alpha   90.00
_cell.angle_beta   90.00
_cell.angle_gamma   90.00
#
_symmetry.space_group_name_H-M   'P 1'
#
loop_
_entity.id
_entity.type
_entity.pdbx_description
1 polymer ?
#
loop_
_entity_poly.entity_id
_entity_poly.type
_entity_poly.pdbx_seq_one_letter_code
_entity_poly.pdbx_strand_id
1 'polypeptide(L)'
;MAVNESNDQQLDQQRKKIHDLLAAGLETDWQHRAYSDAEIQRVVQGLQGLPPDDLQGQLRIAGFTLTPYVSEEDPEIEQACATCMYYITHSRYCALPELKLGVEAEWSCNVWRI
;
A
#
# COMPACT_ATOMS: atom_id res chain seq x y z
N MET A 1 -16.52 10.40 21.58
CA MET A 1 -16.85 9.69 20.32
C MET A 1 -16.52 10.51 19.06
N ALA A 2 -16.42 11.85 19.12
CA ALA A 2 -16.12 12.70 17.96
C ALA A 2 -14.71 12.58 17.33
N VAL A 3 -13.72 12.02 18.04
CA VAL A 3 -12.34 11.91 17.53
C VAL A 3 -12.21 10.84 16.45
N ASN A 4 -13.04 9.78 16.49
CA ASN A 4 -12.96 8.66 15.56
C ASN A 4 -13.50 9.04 14.17
N GLU A 5 -14.60 9.80 14.14
CA GLU A 5 -15.27 10.21 12.90
C GLU A 5 -14.38 11.10 12.02
N SER A 6 -13.59 11.99 12.63
CA SER A 6 -12.69 12.89 11.88
C SER A 6 -11.53 12.15 11.23
N ASN A 7 -10.99 11.13 11.91
CA ASN A 7 -9.89 10.33 11.40
C ASN A 7 -10.36 9.40 10.25
N ASP A 8 -11.53 8.79 10.40
CA ASP A 8 -12.09 7.91 9.37
C ASP A 8 -12.39 8.69 8.07
N GLN A 9 -12.91 9.92 8.19
CA GLN A 9 -13.11 10.81 7.04
C GLN A 9 -11.80 11.21 6.35
N GLN A 10 -10.73 11.46 7.11
CA GLN A 10 -9.41 11.76 6.53
C GLN A 10 -8.85 10.56 5.76
N LEU A 11 -9.00 9.36 6.30
CA LEU A 11 -8.58 8.12 5.64
C LEU A 11 -9.40 7.85 4.37
N ASP A 12 -10.71 8.09 4.39
CA ASP A 12 -11.56 7.99 3.18
C ASP A 12 -11.11 8.95 2.08
N GLN A 13 -10.81 10.20 2.44
CA GLN A 13 -10.28 11.18 1.49
C GLN A 13 -8.91 10.77 0.94
N GLN A 14 -8.04 10.23 1.79
CA GLN A 14 -6.72 9.74 1.38
C GLN A 14 -6.86 8.56 0.42
N ARG A 15 -7.72 7.58 0.72
CA ARG A 15 -8.01 6.46 -0.18
C ARG A 15 -8.55 6.92 -1.52
N LYS A 16 -9.52 7.85 -1.53
CA LYS A 16 -10.03 8.43 -2.78
C LYS A 16 -8.90 9.05 -3.61
N LYS A 17 -8.02 9.84 -2.97
CA LYS A 17 -6.86 10.45 -3.65
C LYS A 17 -5.90 9.41 -4.22
N ILE A 18 -5.57 8.37 -3.46
CA ILE A 18 -4.71 7.27 -3.92
C ILE A 18 -5.36 6.56 -5.11
N HIS A 19 -6.65 6.24 -5.01
CA HIS A 19 -7.42 5.64 -6.08
C HIS A 19 -7.35 6.47 -7.35
N ASP A 20 -7.66 7.76 -7.25
CA ASP A 20 -7.66 8.67 -8.40
C ASP A 20 -6.27 8.78 -9.06
N LEU A 21 -5.19 8.77 -8.27
CA LEU A 21 -3.82 8.77 -8.79
C LEU A 21 -3.49 7.48 -9.57
N LEU A 22 -3.81 6.32 -9.02
CA LEU A 22 -3.55 5.03 -9.65
C LEU A 22 -4.44 4.82 -10.88
N ALA A 23 -5.72 5.19 -10.80
CA ALA A 23 -6.66 5.13 -11.91
C ALA A 23 -6.31 6.10 -13.04
N ALA A 24 -5.66 7.23 -12.73
CA ALA A 24 -5.11 8.16 -13.72
C ALA A 24 -3.82 7.65 -14.40
N GLY A 25 -3.33 6.45 -14.04
CA GLY A 25 -2.18 5.81 -14.67
C GLY A 25 -0.84 6.17 -14.03
N LEU A 26 -0.81 6.49 -12.72
CA LEU A 26 0.46 6.60 -11.99
C LEU A 26 1.23 5.28 -12.09
N GLU A 27 2.37 5.29 -12.79
CA GLU A 27 3.26 4.12 -12.88
C GLU A 27 3.89 3.82 -11.53
N THR A 28 3.79 2.59 -11.06
CA THR A 28 4.35 2.12 -9.77
C THR A 28 5.22 0.89 -9.97
N ASP A 29 6.10 0.60 -9.01
CA ASP A 29 7.02 -0.53 -9.06
C ASP A 29 6.38 -1.88 -8.67
N TRP A 30 5.14 -2.11 -9.11
CA TRP A 30 4.31 -3.25 -8.69
C TRP A 30 4.84 -4.61 -9.17
N GLN A 31 5.67 -4.61 -10.22
CA GLN A 31 6.25 -5.81 -10.84
C GLN A 31 7.44 -6.36 -10.04
N HIS A 32 8.21 -5.50 -9.37
CA HIS A 32 9.35 -5.91 -8.55
C HIS A 32 8.90 -6.15 -7.11
N ARG A 33 8.25 -7.31 -6.91
CA ARG A 33 7.81 -7.78 -5.60
C ARG A 33 9.01 -8.08 -4.71
N ALA A 34 8.96 -7.61 -3.48
CA ALA A 34 9.99 -7.81 -2.48
C ALA A 34 9.65 -9.07 -1.68
N TYR A 35 10.31 -10.19 -2.00
CA TYR A 35 10.11 -11.47 -1.29
C TYR A 35 11.21 -11.76 -0.28
N SER A 36 12.43 -11.30 -0.55
CA SER A 36 13.56 -11.43 0.38
C SER A 36 13.71 -10.21 1.27
N ASP A 37 14.25 -10.40 2.48
CA ASP A 37 14.47 -9.29 3.42
C ASP A 37 15.38 -8.19 2.85
N ALA A 38 16.33 -8.55 1.99
CA ALA A 38 17.19 -7.60 1.30
C ALA A 38 16.38 -6.70 0.33
N GLU A 39 15.38 -7.25 -0.35
CA GLU A 39 14.50 -6.48 -1.23
C GLU A 39 13.56 -5.59 -0.43
N ILE A 40 12.96 -6.11 0.65
CA ILE A 40 12.13 -5.27 1.54
C ILE A 40 12.94 -4.12 2.10
N GLN A 41 14.17 -4.37 2.55
CA GLN A 41 15.03 -3.32 3.07
C GLN A 41 15.34 -2.25 2.02
N ARG A 42 15.49 -2.62 0.74
CA ARG A 42 15.66 -1.63 -0.35
C ARG A 42 14.41 -0.78 -0.53
N VAL A 43 13.21 -1.38 -0.54
CA VAL A 43 11.96 -0.61 -0.65
C VAL A 43 11.79 0.32 0.55
N VAL A 44 12.02 -0.18 1.76
CA VAL A 44 11.96 0.59 3.02
C VAL A 44 12.94 1.76 3.01
N GLN A 45 14.20 1.54 2.60
CA GLN A 45 15.19 2.62 2.46
C GLN A 45 14.76 3.67 1.43
N GLY A 46 14.15 3.23 0.32
CA GLY A 46 13.58 4.13 -0.67
C GLY A 46 12.47 5.01 -0.08
N LEU A 47 11.54 4.42 0.66
CA LEU A 47 10.46 5.14 1.32
C LEU A 47 10.98 6.12 2.38
N GLN A 48 11.98 5.73 3.16
CA GLN A 48 12.61 6.59 4.18
C GLN A 48 13.36 7.79 3.58
N GLY A 49 13.78 7.69 2.31
CA GLY A 49 14.42 8.80 1.59
C GLY A 49 13.44 9.85 1.04
N LEU A 50 12.13 9.59 1.09
CA LEU A 50 11.12 10.51 0.59
C LEU A 50 10.77 11.61 1.60
N PRO A 51 10.33 12.79 1.13
CA PRO A 51 9.65 13.75 1.98
C PRO A 51 8.42 13.13 2.65
N PRO A 52 8.09 13.51 3.90
CA PRO A 52 6.99 12.90 4.66
C PRO A 52 5.61 13.03 3.98
N ASP A 53 5.42 14.06 3.15
CA ASP A 53 4.16 14.34 2.45
C ASP A 53 4.15 13.89 0.97
N ASP A 54 5.19 13.18 0.51
CA ASP A 54 5.30 12.71 -0.88
C ASP A 54 4.52 11.41 -1.12
N LEU A 55 3.19 11.55 -1.15
CA LEU A 55 2.29 10.43 -1.41
C LEU A 55 2.55 9.74 -2.76
N GLN A 56 2.84 10.50 -3.82
CA GLN A 56 3.09 9.88 -5.13
C GLN A 56 4.38 9.07 -5.12
N GLY A 57 5.46 9.60 -4.54
CA GLY A 57 6.70 8.87 -4.33
C GLY A 57 6.49 7.57 -3.55
N GLN A 58 5.71 7.63 -2.48
CA GLN A 58 5.38 6.45 -1.66
C GLN A 58 4.64 5.39 -2.49
N LEU A 59 3.61 5.78 -3.25
CA LEU A 59 2.83 4.87 -4.09
C LEU A 59 3.70 4.22 -5.19
N ARG A 60 4.64 4.99 -5.76
CA ARG A 60 5.58 4.52 -6.76
C ARG A 60 6.51 3.46 -6.20
N ILE A 61 7.22 3.79 -5.12
CA ILE A 61 8.23 2.92 -4.51
C ILE A 61 7.59 1.65 -3.91
N ALA A 62 6.46 1.80 -3.22
CA ALA A 62 5.73 0.66 -2.67
C ALA A 62 4.92 -0.12 -3.72
N GLY A 63 4.97 0.24 -5.00
CA GLY A 63 4.39 -0.58 -6.07
C GLY A 63 2.88 -0.82 -5.93
N PHE A 64 2.10 0.21 -5.59
CA PHE A 64 0.67 0.04 -5.34
C PHE A 64 -0.13 -0.27 -6.60
N THR A 65 -1.13 -1.14 -6.46
CA THR A 65 -2.14 -1.49 -7.48
C THR A 65 -3.55 -1.45 -6.88
N LEU A 66 -4.55 -1.13 -7.73
CA LEU A 66 -5.96 -1.12 -7.34
C LEU A 66 -6.62 -2.49 -7.29
N THR A 67 -5.92 -3.51 -7.80
CA THR A 67 -6.37 -4.90 -7.81
C THR A 67 -5.37 -5.77 -7.06
N PRO A 68 -5.79 -6.93 -6.56
CA PRO A 68 -4.87 -7.90 -5.99
C PRO A 68 -3.83 -8.32 -7.02
N TYR A 69 -2.64 -8.68 -6.54
CA TYR A 69 -1.61 -9.27 -7.37
C TYR A 69 -1.62 -10.79 -7.19
N VAL A 70 -1.46 -11.53 -8.27
CA VAL A 70 -1.33 -12.99 -8.26
C VAL A 70 0.01 -13.31 -8.90
N SER A 71 0.91 -13.97 -8.17
CA SER A 71 2.22 -14.36 -8.72
C SER A 71 2.04 -15.53 -9.68
N GLU A 72 2.91 -15.60 -10.68
CA GLU A 72 2.98 -16.77 -11.56
C GLU A 72 3.50 -18.02 -10.82
N GLU A 73 4.29 -17.81 -9.76
CA GLU A 73 4.87 -18.86 -8.93
C GLU A 73 3.84 -19.49 -7.98
N ASP A 74 2.90 -18.70 -7.45
CA ASP A 74 1.88 -19.14 -6.49
C ASP A 74 0.49 -18.59 -6.88
N PRO A 75 -0.14 -19.15 -7.94
CA PRO A 75 -1.40 -18.63 -8.48
C PRO A 75 -2.60 -18.80 -7.54
N GLU A 76 -2.44 -19.58 -6.45
CA GLU A 76 -3.46 -19.79 -5.44
C GLU A 76 -3.53 -18.65 -4.40
N ILE A 77 -2.51 -17.77 -4.36
CA ILE A 77 -2.40 -16.71 -3.37
C ILE A 77 -2.66 -15.35 -4.02
N GLU A 78 -3.84 -14.80 -3.74
CA GLU A 78 -4.14 -13.40 -4.01
C GLU A 78 -3.44 -12.50 -2.97
N GLN A 79 -2.42 -11.78 -3.43
CA GLN A 79 -1.65 -10.83 -2.64
C GLN A 79 -2.44 -9.52 -2.54
N ALA A 80 -3.51 -9.53 -1.75
CA ALA A 80 -4.35 -8.36 -1.47
C ALA A 80 -3.97 -7.71 -0.13
N CYS A 81 -4.27 -6.43 0.05
CA CYS A 81 -4.10 -5.76 1.34
C CYS A 81 -4.86 -6.50 2.44
N ALA A 82 -6.07 -7.02 2.17
CA ALA A 82 -6.86 -7.83 3.09
C ALA A 82 -6.12 -9.05 3.67
N THR A 83 -5.17 -9.61 2.92
CA THR A 83 -4.36 -10.76 3.34
C THR A 83 -3.00 -10.35 3.89
N CYS A 84 -2.62 -9.06 3.82
CA CYS A 84 -1.33 -8.57 4.27
C CYS A 84 -1.25 -8.42 5.80
N MET A 85 -0.10 -8.77 6.39
CA MET A 85 0.14 -8.64 7.83
C MET A 85 0.06 -7.19 8.37
N TYR A 86 0.25 -6.19 7.50
CA TYR A 86 0.20 -4.77 7.88
C TYR A 86 -1.19 -4.14 7.74
N TYR A 87 -2.18 -4.86 7.23
CA TYR A 87 -3.50 -4.31 7.00
C TYR A 87 -4.37 -4.36 8.26
N ILE A 88 -4.97 -3.22 8.59
CA ILE A 88 -5.90 -3.08 9.72
C ILE A 88 -7.33 -3.03 9.17
N THR A 89 -8.06 -4.14 9.33
CA THR A 89 -9.38 -4.35 8.73
C THR A 89 -10.41 -3.28 9.09
N HIS A 90 -10.46 -2.85 10.35
CA HIS A 90 -11.49 -1.92 10.82
C HIS A 90 -11.34 -0.52 10.20
N SER A 91 -10.12 -0.03 10.03
CA SER A 91 -9.82 1.32 9.54
C SER A 91 -9.44 1.37 8.05
N ARG A 92 -9.30 0.20 7.40
CA ARG A 92 -8.87 0.07 6.00
C ARG A 92 -7.55 0.82 5.79
N TYR A 93 -6.53 0.38 6.52
CA TYR A 93 -5.29 1.12 6.75
C TYR A 93 -4.06 0.21 6.70
N CYS A 94 -2.99 0.68 6.06
CA CYS A 94 -1.69 0.03 6.04
C CYS A 94 -0.83 0.58 7.18
N ALA A 95 -0.55 -0.27 8.16
CA ALA A 95 0.26 0.05 9.34
C ALA A 95 1.77 -0.15 9.13
N LEU A 96 2.24 -0.36 7.89
CA LEU A 96 3.66 -0.37 7.59
C LEU A 96 4.27 0.98 8.03
N PRO A 97 5.32 0.98 8.88
CA PRO A 97 5.82 2.21 9.52
C PRO A 97 6.17 3.34 8.54
N GLU A 98 6.66 2.98 7.36
CA GLU A 98 7.10 3.88 6.30
C GLU A 98 5.95 4.45 5.45
N LEU A 99 4.80 3.77 5.39
CA LEU A 99 3.66 4.19 4.57
C LEU A 99 2.59 4.87 5.42
N LYS A 100 2.03 4.15 6.39
CA LYS A 100 0.98 4.69 7.27
C LYS A 100 -0.19 5.33 6.49
N LEU A 101 -0.68 4.64 5.46
CA LEU A 101 -1.67 5.14 4.50
C LEU A 101 -3.03 4.43 4.63
N GLY A 102 -4.12 5.13 4.33
CA GLY A 102 -5.41 4.50 4.03
C GLY A 102 -5.34 3.67 2.75
N VAL A 103 -5.81 2.43 2.78
CA VAL A 103 -5.82 1.49 1.64
C VAL A 103 -7.11 0.68 1.62
N GLU A 104 -7.57 0.23 0.45
CA GLU A 104 -8.71 -0.70 0.38
C GLU A 104 -8.26 -2.16 0.47
N ALA A 105 -9.20 -3.04 0.81
CA ALA A 105 -8.96 -4.47 1.03
C ALA A 105 -8.39 -5.18 -0.21
N GLU A 106 -8.90 -4.80 -1.39
CA GLU A 106 -8.57 -5.36 -2.69
C GLU A 106 -7.32 -4.76 -3.36
N TRP A 107 -6.65 -3.80 -2.72
CA TRP A 107 -5.42 -3.24 -3.28
C TRP A 107 -4.23 -4.17 -3.05
N SER A 108 -3.08 -3.85 -3.63
CA SER A 108 -1.83 -4.54 -3.35
C SER A 108 -0.64 -3.58 -3.38
N CYS A 109 0.48 -3.98 -2.79
CA CYS A 109 1.75 -3.25 -2.82
C CYS A 109 2.90 -4.25 -2.94
N ASN A 110 4.06 -3.84 -3.46
CA ASN A 110 5.19 -4.73 -3.73
C ASN A 110 5.87 -5.31 -2.48
N VAL A 111 5.55 -4.79 -1.29
CA VAL A 111 6.03 -5.28 0.03
C VAL A 111 4.98 -6.09 0.80
N TRP A 112 3.93 -6.56 0.11
CA TRP A 112 2.93 -7.46 0.69
C TRP A 112 3.58 -8.69 1.35
N ARG A 113 3.08 -9.09 2.53
CA ARG A 113 3.53 -10.29 3.26
C ARG A 113 2.39 -10.90 4.10
N ILE A 114 2.49 -12.20 4.35
CA ILE A 114 1.65 -13.01 5.27
C ILE A 114 2.48 -13.64 6.39
#